data_AF-A0A366M427-F1
#
_entry.id   AF-A0A366M427-F1
#
_cell.length_a   1.000
_cell.length_b   1.000
_cell.length_c   1.000
_cell.angle_alpha   90.00
_cell.angle_beta   90.00
_cell.angle_gamma   90.00
#
_symmetry.space_group_name_H-M   'P 1'
#
loop_
_entity.id
_entity.type
_entity.pdbx_description
1 polymer ?
#
loop_
_entity_poly.entity_id
_entity_poly.type
_entity_poly.pdbx_seq_one_letter_code
_entity_poly.pdbx_strand_id
1 'polypeptide(L)'
;MSAALAVAVALAGCGAAAVTATPARTATPAPTATGVKVLWMGDSIAGAQAPAVAAALTAAGVAVKDATSAGGGNVVAGGHEVTTMGAADTWKRLQKEIASFRPTVIAYQITAYDWGTTRQQLAAYRKLARTAGDAKARLVLISPPPFKIDDFFRPHEKAIRSAPAMAAKAGNATFLDTADLWGDDPAADRAQRAKDGIHSCQQGSAAFAAWFAKRLGELTGFTPAAPAAWATGRWTGDERFGKLGCG
;
A
#
# COMPACT_ATOMS: atom_id res chain seq x y z
N MET A 1 -85.06 -24.68 17.68
CA MET A 1 -85.08 -25.98 16.99
C MET A 1 -83.76 -26.17 16.27
N SER A 2 -83.21 -27.38 16.39
CA SER A 2 -82.08 -27.96 15.65
C SER A 2 -80.67 -27.45 15.97
N ALA A 3 -80.01 -28.22 16.84
CA ALA A 3 -78.57 -28.31 17.00
C ALA A 3 -77.96 -29.18 15.88
N ALA A 4 -76.69 -28.93 15.53
CA ALA A 4 -75.83 -29.91 14.89
C ALA A 4 -74.38 -29.74 15.36
N LEU A 5 -73.82 -30.89 15.73
CA LEU A 5 -72.51 -31.18 16.32
C LEU A 5 -71.35 -31.13 15.30
N ALA A 6 -70.13 -31.24 15.87
CA ALA A 6 -68.90 -31.85 15.32
C ALA A 6 -68.01 -30.96 14.43
N VAL A 7 -66.66 -31.02 14.47
CA VAL A 7 -65.66 -31.80 15.23
C VAL A 7 -64.36 -30.97 15.18
N ALA A 8 -63.61 -30.93 16.28
CA ALA A 8 -62.26 -30.37 16.31
C ALA A 8 -61.23 -31.46 15.93
N VAL A 9 -60.39 -31.18 14.94
CA VAL A 9 -59.22 -32.01 14.60
C VAL A 9 -57.97 -31.25 15.04
N ALA A 10 -57.31 -31.74 16.08
CA ALA A 10 -55.99 -31.30 16.49
C ALA A 10 -54.94 -32.08 15.68
N LEU A 11 -54.23 -31.39 14.77
CA LEU A 11 -53.06 -31.93 14.09
C LEU A 11 -51.80 -31.62 14.92
N ALA A 12 -51.28 -32.64 15.59
CA ALA A 12 -49.95 -32.62 16.17
C ALA A 12 -48.91 -32.77 15.04
N GLY A 13 -48.30 -31.66 14.64
CA GLY A 13 -47.17 -31.64 13.72
C GLY A 13 -45.85 -31.64 14.49
N CYS A 14 -45.17 -32.79 14.56
CA CYS A 14 -43.76 -32.88 14.91
C CYS A 14 -42.91 -32.26 13.79
N GLY A 15 -42.72 -30.94 13.82
CA GLY A 15 -41.72 -30.26 13.02
C GLY A 15 -40.39 -30.25 13.77
N ALA A 16 -39.53 -31.23 13.50
CA ALA A 16 -38.13 -31.17 13.93
C ALA A 16 -37.49 -29.93 13.28
N ALA A 17 -37.20 -28.91 14.08
CA ALA A 17 -36.39 -27.78 13.66
C ALA A 17 -34.98 -28.31 13.35
N ALA A 18 -34.71 -28.54 12.07
CA ALA A 18 -33.35 -28.70 11.58
C ALA A 18 -32.64 -27.38 11.85
N VAL A 19 -31.92 -27.33 12.97
CA VAL A 19 -30.94 -26.28 13.24
C VAL A 19 -29.88 -26.43 12.17
N THR A 20 -29.98 -25.60 11.12
CA THR A 20 -28.93 -25.44 10.13
C THR A 20 -27.71 -24.91 10.88
N ALA A 21 -26.85 -25.82 11.31
CA ALA A 21 -25.56 -25.48 11.87
C ALA A 21 -24.78 -24.75 10.78
N THR A 22 -24.67 -23.42 10.91
CA THR A 22 -23.72 -22.63 10.13
C THR A 22 -22.36 -23.31 10.28
N PRO A 23 -21.69 -23.72 9.19
CA PRO A 23 -20.39 -24.36 9.31
C PRO A 23 -19.49 -23.41 10.09
N ALA A 24 -18.95 -23.88 11.21
CA ALA A 24 -17.95 -23.13 11.95
C ALA A 24 -16.81 -22.85 10.98
N ARG A 25 -16.67 -21.59 10.58
CA ARG A 25 -15.59 -21.14 9.70
C ARG A 25 -14.30 -21.42 10.45
N THR A 26 -13.59 -22.46 10.06
CA THR A 26 -12.30 -22.84 10.64
C THR A 26 -11.43 -21.60 10.61
N ALA A 27 -11.11 -21.07 11.78
CA ALA A 27 -10.30 -19.87 11.88
C ALA A 27 -8.93 -20.21 11.28
N THR A 28 -8.58 -19.55 10.18
CA THR A 28 -7.25 -19.68 9.60
C THR A 28 -6.23 -19.32 10.69
N PRO A 29 -5.24 -20.19 10.98
CA PRO A 29 -4.20 -19.88 11.95
C PRO A 29 -3.55 -18.53 11.65
N ALA A 30 -3.31 -17.75 12.70
CA ALA A 30 -2.58 -16.49 12.54
C ALA A 30 -1.17 -16.79 11.97
N PRO A 31 -0.69 -15.99 11.00
CA PRO A 31 0.62 -16.21 10.40
C PRO A 31 1.73 -16.05 11.44
N THR A 32 2.75 -16.90 11.34
CA THR A 32 3.95 -16.81 12.19
C THR A 32 4.70 -15.52 11.89
N ALA A 33 5.09 -14.78 12.94
CA ALA A 33 5.84 -13.55 12.80
C ALA A 33 7.23 -13.81 12.20
N THR A 34 7.61 -13.03 11.19
CA THR A 34 8.91 -13.14 10.49
C THR A 34 10.02 -12.33 11.16
N GLY A 35 9.66 -11.45 12.09
CA GLY A 35 10.56 -10.42 12.64
C GLY A 35 10.77 -9.21 11.70
N VAL A 36 10.25 -9.24 10.47
CA VAL A 36 10.32 -8.11 9.53
C VAL A 36 9.28 -7.06 9.89
N LYS A 37 9.71 -5.80 9.94
CA LYS A 37 8.87 -4.63 10.25
C LYS A 37 9.06 -3.56 9.19
N VAL A 38 8.02 -3.30 8.40
CA VAL A 38 8.05 -2.37 7.26
C VAL A 38 7.39 -1.06 7.63
N LEU A 39 8.14 0.03 7.54
CA LEU A 39 7.57 1.38 7.51
C LEU A 39 7.31 1.76 6.05
N TRP A 40 6.04 1.82 5.65
CA TRP A 40 5.61 2.17 4.29
C TRP A 40 5.42 3.68 4.17
N MET A 41 6.18 4.31 3.26
CA MET A 41 6.23 5.76 3.10
C MET A 41 6.03 6.18 1.65
N GLY A 42 5.48 7.38 1.47
CA GLY A 42 5.23 8.00 0.18
C GLY A 42 4.07 9.00 0.28
N ASP A 43 3.57 9.42 -0.87
CA ASP A 43 2.46 10.38 -0.98
C ASP A 43 1.09 9.68 -1.06
N SER A 44 0.08 10.33 -1.65
CA SER A 44 -1.23 9.73 -1.87
C SER A 44 -1.22 8.55 -2.85
N ILE A 45 -0.27 8.48 -3.78
CA ILE A 45 -0.14 7.34 -4.71
C ILE A 45 0.26 6.09 -3.92
N ALA A 46 1.25 6.22 -3.03
CA ALA A 46 1.64 5.16 -2.10
C ALA A 46 0.51 4.87 -1.08
N GLY A 47 -0.21 5.91 -0.66
CA GLY A 47 -1.36 5.81 0.22
C GLY A 47 -2.53 5.03 -0.38
N ALA A 48 -2.76 5.12 -1.70
CA ALA A 48 -3.78 4.32 -2.38
C ALA A 48 -3.44 2.82 -2.36
N GLN A 49 -2.14 2.48 -2.39
CA GLN A 49 -1.64 1.10 -2.38
C GLN A 49 -1.58 0.50 -0.96
N ALA A 50 -1.48 1.35 0.06
CA ALA A 50 -1.18 0.94 1.44
C ALA A 50 -2.12 -0.14 2.01
N PRO A 51 -3.46 -0.11 1.79
CA PRO A 51 -4.35 -1.16 2.30
C PRO A 51 -4.02 -2.56 1.76
N ALA A 52 -3.75 -2.67 0.46
CA ALA A 52 -3.38 -3.93 -0.19
C ALA A 52 -1.99 -4.40 0.27
N VAL A 53 -1.01 -3.48 0.34
CA VAL A 53 0.34 -3.76 0.83
C VAL A 53 0.30 -4.28 2.27
N ALA A 54 -0.43 -3.61 3.15
CA ALA A 54 -0.59 -4.03 4.53
C ALA A 54 -1.23 -5.42 4.64
N ALA A 55 -2.26 -5.70 3.84
CA ALA A 55 -2.92 -7.00 3.83
C ALA A 55 -1.98 -8.12 3.36
N ALA A 56 -1.27 -7.93 2.24
CA ALA A 56 -0.35 -8.92 1.69
C ALA A 56 0.81 -9.24 2.63
N LEU A 57 1.43 -8.20 3.20
CA LEU A 57 2.56 -8.34 4.13
C LEU A 57 2.12 -8.93 5.48
N THR A 58 0.98 -8.49 6.03
CA THR A 58 0.45 -9.04 7.30
C THR A 58 0.11 -10.52 7.15
N ALA A 59 -0.49 -10.93 6.02
CA ALA A 59 -0.75 -12.33 5.73
C ALA A 59 0.54 -13.17 5.63
N ALA A 60 1.67 -12.54 5.30
CA ALA A 60 3.00 -13.15 5.30
C ALA A 60 3.72 -13.08 6.66
N GLY A 61 3.06 -12.60 7.72
CA GLY A 61 3.66 -12.47 9.05
C GLY A 61 4.62 -11.28 9.21
N VAL A 62 4.57 -10.32 8.29
CA VAL A 62 5.35 -9.07 8.35
C VAL A 62 4.53 -7.98 9.06
N ALA A 63 5.13 -7.29 10.03
CA ALA A 63 4.48 -6.15 10.66
C ALA A 63 4.61 -4.91 9.75
N VAL A 64 3.50 -4.21 9.51
CA VAL A 64 3.49 -3.02 8.65
C VAL A 64 2.98 -1.82 9.40
N LYS A 65 3.64 -0.67 9.18
CA LYS A 65 3.14 0.63 9.58
C LYS A 65 3.04 1.54 8.36
N ASP A 66 1.83 2.01 8.10
CA ASP A 66 1.57 3.02 7.08
C ASP A 66 1.96 4.41 7.60
N ALA A 67 2.93 5.03 6.92
CA ALA A 67 3.43 6.37 7.16
C ALA A 67 3.28 7.28 5.93
N THR A 68 2.40 6.93 4.99
CA THR A 68 2.08 7.75 3.82
C THR A 68 1.38 9.06 4.21
N SER A 69 1.45 10.05 3.33
CA SER A 69 0.82 11.36 3.50
C SER A 69 0.19 11.85 2.21
N ALA A 70 -1.12 12.08 2.20
CA ALA A 70 -1.77 12.71 1.06
C ALA A 70 -1.27 14.16 0.88
N GLY A 71 -0.94 14.56 -0.34
CA GLY A 71 -0.44 15.91 -0.64
C GLY A 71 0.97 16.24 -0.11
N GLY A 72 1.76 15.22 0.26
CA GLY A 72 3.10 15.40 0.81
C GLY A 72 3.88 14.08 0.79
N GLY A 73 4.55 13.75 1.89
CA GLY A 73 5.31 12.49 2.00
C GLY A 73 6.65 12.52 1.28
N ASN A 74 6.98 13.60 0.58
CA ASN A 74 8.26 13.80 -0.07
C ASN A 74 9.40 13.92 0.93
N VAL A 75 10.61 13.52 0.53
CA VAL A 75 11.83 13.75 1.32
C VAL A 75 12.70 14.85 0.74
N VAL A 76 12.41 15.27 -0.50
CA VAL A 76 13.10 16.36 -1.22
C VAL A 76 12.36 17.67 -0.99
N ALA A 77 13.01 18.66 -0.38
CA ALA A 77 12.39 19.95 -0.07
C ALA A 77 12.18 20.87 -1.29
N GLY A 78 12.89 20.66 -2.40
CA GLY A 78 12.63 21.25 -3.72
C GLY A 78 12.71 22.78 -3.89
N GLY A 79 12.73 23.56 -2.81
CA GLY A 79 12.67 25.03 -2.86
C GLY A 79 11.26 25.60 -3.10
N HIS A 80 10.28 24.76 -3.43
CA HIS A 80 8.86 25.14 -3.45
C HIS A 80 8.28 25.03 -2.04
N GLU A 81 7.30 25.87 -1.69
CA GLU A 81 6.72 25.91 -0.33
C GLU A 81 6.11 24.56 0.06
N VAL A 82 5.27 24.00 -0.81
CA VAL A 82 4.63 22.67 -0.62
C VAL A 82 5.67 21.58 -0.33
N THR A 83 6.75 21.51 -1.12
CA THR A 83 7.75 20.46 -0.94
C THR A 83 8.64 20.73 0.27
N THR A 84 8.87 22.00 0.63
CA THR A 84 9.65 22.36 1.82
C THR A 84 8.92 21.95 3.09
N MET A 85 7.64 22.30 3.19
CA MET A 85 6.79 21.90 4.33
C MET A 85 6.58 20.38 4.36
N GLY A 86 6.23 19.79 3.22
CA GLY A 86 6.02 18.34 3.10
C GLY A 86 7.25 17.52 3.49
N ALA A 87 8.46 17.98 3.10
CA ALA A 87 9.69 17.34 3.52
C ALA A 87 9.95 17.49 5.02
N ALA A 88 9.76 18.69 5.59
CA ALA A 88 9.96 18.91 7.02
C ALA A 88 9.07 18.01 7.87
N ASP A 89 7.79 17.91 7.52
CA ASP A 89 6.83 17.03 8.21
C ASP A 89 7.16 15.55 8.03
N THR A 90 7.55 15.15 6.82
CA THR A 90 7.98 13.76 6.53
C THR A 90 9.20 13.38 7.36
N TRP A 91 10.22 14.23 7.44
CA TRP A 91 11.41 13.97 8.25
C TRP A 91 11.10 13.89 9.75
N LYS A 92 10.24 14.77 10.25
CA LYS A 92 9.78 14.74 11.65
C LYS A 92 9.00 13.47 11.98
N ARG A 93 8.05 13.08 11.11
CA ARG A 93 7.29 11.84 11.25
C ARG A 93 8.21 10.64 11.19
N LEU A 94 9.13 10.57 10.22
CA LEU A 94 10.09 9.47 10.08
C LEU A 94 10.87 9.22 11.37
N GLN A 95 11.39 10.27 12.02
CA GLN A 95 12.12 10.12 13.28
C GLN A 95 11.24 9.53 14.40
N LYS A 96 10.01 10.03 14.53
CA LYS A 96 9.03 9.51 15.49
C LYS A 96 8.70 8.03 15.21
N GLU A 97 8.54 7.67 13.94
CA GLU A 97 8.21 6.31 13.54
C GLU A 97 9.37 5.35 13.72
N ILE A 98 10.60 5.77 13.43
CA ILE A 98 11.80 4.98 13.72
C ILE A 98 11.90 4.68 15.22
N ALA A 99 11.72 5.71 16.07
CA ALA A 99 11.84 5.54 17.52
C ALA A 99 10.77 4.60 18.11
N SER A 100 9.52 4.75 17.67
CA SER A 100 8.38 4.01 18.22
C SER A 100 8.17 2.64 17.59
N PHE A 101 8.31 2.54 16.26
CA PHE A 101 8.05 1.31 15.52
C PHE A 101 9.31 0.47 15.32
N ARG A 102 10.52 1.04 15.36
CA ARG A 102 11.80 0.33 15.13
C ARG A 102 11.72 -0.57 13.88
N PRO A 103 11.48 0.01 12.69
CA PRO A 103 11.37 -0.77 11.47
C PRO A 103 12.69 -1.50 11.15
N THR A 104 12.59 -2.68 10.55
CA THR A 104 13.75 -3.35 9.94
C THR A 104 13.88 -2.98 8.45
N VAL A 105 12.82 -2.45 7.86
CA VAL A 105 12.77 -1.93 6.50
C VAL A 105 12.04 -0.60 6.49
N ILE A 106 12.67 0.41 5.87
CA ILE A 106 12.01 1.64 5.46
C ILE A 106 11.78 1.51 3.96
N ALA A 107 10.53 1.40 3.55
CA ALA A 107 10.12 1.30 2.15
C ALA A 107 9.52 2.63 1.72
N TYR A 108 10.20 3.33 0.83
CA TYR A 108 9.82 4.66 0.37
C TYR A 108 9.50 4.62 -1.12
N GLN A 109 8.23 4.78 -1.47
CA GLN A 109 7.84 5.08 -2.85
C GLN A 109 8.12 6.55 -3.11
N ILE A 110 8.98 6.78 -4.10
CA ILE A 110 9.32 8.11 -4.57
C ILE A 110 8.03 8.83 -4.96
N THR A 111 7.90 10.06 -4.48
CA THR A 111 6.63 10.77 -4.57
C THR A 111 6.54 11.57 -5.86
N ALA A 112 5.31 11.89 -6.25
CA ALA A 112 5.04 12.90 -7.26
C ALA A 112 5.48 14.30 -6.82
N TYR A 113 5.91 14.48 -5.55
CA TYR A 113 6.31 15.74 -4.91
C TYR A 113 7.82 15.84 -4.62
N ASP A 114 8.65 14.87 -5.01
CA ASP A 114 10.12 14.96 -4.85
C ASP A 114 10.75 15.94 -5.86
N TRP A 115 10.14 17.12 -5.97
CA TRP A 115 10.56 18.22 -6.83
C TRP A 115 11.87 18.78 -6.35
N GLY A 116 12.73 19.17 -7.27
CA GLY A 116 14.04 19.71 -6.98
C GLY A 116 15.02 19.38 -8.09
N THR A 117 16.22 19.94 -7.96
CA THR A 117 17.34 19.57 -8.83
C THR A 117 17.75 18.11 -8.58
N THR A 118 18.37 17.47 -9.58
CA THR A 118 18.94 16.12 -9.44
C THR A 118 19.90 16.00 -8.26
N ARG A 119 20.67 17.06 -7.98
CA ARG A 119 21.55 17.15 -6.81
C ARG A 119 20.77 17.12 -5.48
N GLN A 120 19.67 17.87 -5.39
CA GLN A 120 18.82 17.86 -4.19
C GLN A 120 18.15 16.49 -3.99
N GLN A 121 17.64 15.88 -5.07
CA GLN A 121 17.05 14.54 -5.05
C GLN A 121 18.05 13.50 -4.53
N LEU A 122 19.23 13.42 -5.16
CA LEU A 122 20.28 12.49 -4.76
C LEU A 122 20.74 12.72 -3.31
N ALA A 123 20.88 13.97 -2.89
CA ALA A 123 21.26 14.31 -1.51
C ALA A 123 20.20 13.84 -0.50
N ALA A 124 18.91 14.02 -0.81
CA ALA A 124 17.81 13.59 0.05
C ALA A 124 17.74 12.06 0.16
N TYR A 125 17.84 11.33 -0.95
CA TYR A 125 17.84 9.87 -0.92
C TYR A 125 19.06 9.29 -0.20
N ARG A 126 20.24 9.90 -0.36
CA ARG A 126 21.43 9.52 0.42
C ARG A 126 21.26 9.83 1.91
N LYS A 127 20.60 10.94 2.26
CA LYS A 127 20.25 11.24 3.66
C LYS A 127 19.31 10.16 4.19
N LEU A 128 18.30 9.76 3.42
CA LEU A 128 17.36 8.70 3.81
C LEU A 128 18.07 7.36 4.01
N ALA A 129 19.04 7.02 3.14
CA ALA A 129 19.85 5.82 3.26
C ALA A 129 20.68 5.81 4.56
N ARG A 130 21.31 6.94 4.92
CA ARG A 130 22.01 7.08 6.20
C ARG A 130 21.05 6.94 7.39
N THR A 131 19.91 7.64 7.35
CA THR A 131 18.89 7.53 8.40
C THR A 131 18.40 6.10 8.62
N ALA A 132 18.21 5.33 7.55
CA ALA A 132 17.87 3.92 7.64
C ALA A 132 19.00 3.10 8.29
N GLY A 133 20.24 3.31 7.85
CA GLY A 133 21.42 2.64 8.41
C GLY A 133 21.61 2.91 9.90
N ASP A 134 21.43 4.16 10.33
CA ASP A 134 21.51 4.57 11.74
C ASP A 134 20.42 3.87 12.57
N ALA A 135 19.23 3.70 11.99
CA ALA A 135 18.11 2.96 12.57
C ALA A 135 18.26 1.43 12.51
N LYS A 136 19.36 0.90 11.95
CA LYS A 136 19.57 -0.53 11.67
C LYS A 136 18.47 -1.13 10.77
N ALA A 137 17.90 -0.30 9.90
CA ALA A 137 16.92 -0.69 8.89
C ALA A 137 17.55 -0.73 7.49
N ARG A 138 17.02 -1.60 6.62
CA ARG A 138 17.29 -1.54 5.19
C ARG A 138 16.45 -0.42 4.55
N LEU A 139 17.02 0.32 3.61
CA LEU A 139 16.25 1.25 2.78
C LEU A 139 15.89 0.57 1.44
N VAL A 140 14.61 0.59 1.12
CA VAL A 140 14.09 0.22 -0.21
C VAL A 140 13.45 1.46 -0.83
N LEU A 141 14.05 1.96 -1.91
CA LEU A 141 13.53 3.05 -2.73
C LEU A 141 12.75 2.46 -3.90
N ILE A 142 11.54 2.92 -4.13
CA ILE A 142 10.62 2.34 -5.11
C ILE A 142 10.24 3.43 -6.11
N SER A 143 10.37 3.19 -7.41
CA SER A 143 9.90 4.15 -8.41
C SER A 143 8.39 4.39 -8.28
N PRO A 144 7.88 5.58 -8.61
CA PRO A 144 6.44 5.77 -8.67
C PRO A 144 5.87 4.93 -9.83
N PRO A 145 4.60 4.51 -9.77
CA PRO A 145 3.91 4.00 -10.97
C PRO A 145 3.97 5.01 -12.11
N PRO A 146 3.74 4.59 -13.37
CA PRO A 146 3.39 5.55 -14.40
C PRO A 146 2.07 6.23 -14.01
N PHE A 147 2.03 7.56 -14.10
CA PHE A 147 0.85 8.35 -13.77
C PHE A 147 0.69 9.55 -14.71
N LYS A 148 -0.54 10.06 -14.83
CA LYS A 148 -0.87 11.23 -15.62
C LYS A 148 -0.22 12.49 -15.02
N ILE A 149 0.60 13.19 -15.82
CA ILE A 149 1.09 14.53 -15.50
C ILE A 149 0.02 15.55 -15.90
N ASP A 150 -0.86 15.86 -14.95
CA ASP A 150 -1.90 16.88 -15.13
C ASP A 150 -1.35 18.32 -15.06
N ASP A 151 -2.23 19.31 -15.09
CA ASP A 151 -1.84 20.73 -15.06
C ASP A 151 -1.13 21.11 -13.75
N PHE A 152 -1.43 20.44 -12.64
CA PHE A 152 -0.77 20.68 -11.36
C PHE A 152 0.67 20.17 -11.37
N PHE A 153 0.92 18.98 -11.93
CA PHE A 153 2.27 18.39 -12.00
C PHE A 153 3.12 18.88 -13.16
N ARG A 154 2.52 19.43 -14.24
CA ARG A 154 3.22 19.84 -15.46
C ARG A 154 4.41 20.79 -15.21
N PRO A 155 4.32 21.82 -14.34
CA PRO A 155 5.47 22.68 -14.04
C PRO A 155 6.67 21.94 -13.42
N HIS A 156 6.45 20.75 -12.86
CA HIS A 156 7.44 19.96 -12.14
C HIS A 156 7.83 18.65 -12.84
N GLU A 157 7.33 18.42 -14.06
CA GLU A 157 7.50 17.17 -14.80
C GLU A 157 8.97 16.73 -14.90
N LYS A 158 9.88 17.66 -15.17
CA LYS A 158 11.32 17.36 -15.27
C LYS A 158 11.86 16.76 -13.96
N ALA A 159 11.44 17.30 -12.81
CA ALA A 159 11.88 16.81 -11.51
C ALA A 159 11.24 15.44 -11.20
N ILE A 160 9.95 15.27 -11.50
CA ILE A 160 9.24 14.00 -11.36
C ILE A 160 9.96 12.91 -12.16
N ARG A 161 10.30 13.18 -13.43
CA ARG A 161 10.99 12.22 -14.30
C ARG A 161 12.42 11.92 -13.87
N SER A 162 13.13 12.87 -13.25
CA SER A 162 14.52 12.65 -12.82
C SER A 162 14.65 11.91 -11.49
N ALA A 163 13.61 11.94 -10.65
CA ALA A 163 13.64 11.41 -9.29
C ALA A 163 14.00 9.91 -9.22
N PRO A 164 13.40 8.99 -10.02
CA PRO A 164 13.76 7.57 -9.99
C PRO A 164 15.22 7.31 -10.33
N ALA A 165 15.74 7.98 -11.36
CA ALA A 165 17.14 7.86 -11.76
C ALA A 165 18.12 8.34 -10.67
N MET A 166 17.72 9.31 -9.85
CA MET A 166 18.54 9.76 -8.72
C MET A 166 18.43 8.82 -7.52
N ALA A 167 17.26 8.23 -7.28
CA ALA A 167 17.08 7.20 -6.25
C ALA A 167 17.89 5.95 -6.53
N ALA A 168 17.95 5.49 -7.79
CA ALA A 168 18.80 4.37 -8.19
C ALA A 168 20.31 4.62 -7.93
N LYS A 169 20.73 5.89 -7.85
CA LYS A 169 22.11 6.31 -7.54
C LYS A 169 22.35 6.54 -6.04
N ALA A 170 21.34 6.39 -5.20
CA ALA A 170 21.46 6.48 -3.76
C ALA A 170 22.12 5.20 -3.23
N GLY A 171 23.46 5.20 -3.17
CA GLY A 171 24.22 4.09 -2.58
C GLY A 171 23.72 3.74 -1.17
N ASN A 172 23.86 2.46 -0.79
CA ASN A 172 23.33 1.85 0.44
C ASN A 172 21.79 1.79 0.53
N ALA A 173 21.10 1.85 -0.61
CA ALA A 173 19.68 1.53 -0.75
C ALA A 173 19.49 0.45 -1.80
N THR A 174 18.42 -0.34 -1.67
CA THR A 174 17.92 -1.16 -2.78
C THR A 174 16.91 -0.33 -3.58
N PHE A 175 17.06 -0.28 -4.89
CA PHE A 175 16.09 0.35 -5.77
C PHE A 175 15.22 -0.70 -6.45
N LEU A 176 13.90 -0.54 -6.38
CA LEU A 176 12.92 -1.38 -7.06
C LEU A 176 12.17 -0.55 -8.09
N ASP A 177 12.23 -0.98 -9.35
CA ASP A 177 11.54 -0.28 -10.43
C ASP A 177 10.17 -0.91 -10.70
N THR A 178 9.11 -0.13 -10.49
CA THR A 178 7.73 -0.52 -10.75
C THR A 178 7.40 -0.62 -12.24
N ALA A 179 8.28 -0.15 -13.14
CA ALA A 179 8.15 -0.40 -14.57
C ALA A 179 8.11 -1.91 -14.90
N ASP A 180 8.75 -2.75 -14.09
CA ASP A 180 8.66 -4.22 -14.18
C ASP A 180 7.20 -4.72 -14.10
N LEU A 181 6.37 -4.04 -13.32
CA LEU A 181 4.96 -4.38 -13.11
C LEU A 181 4.07 -3.64 -14.10
N TRP A 182 4.17 -2.32 -14.13
CA TRP A 182 3.20 -1.44 -14.79
C TRP A 182 3.70 -0.85 -16.10
N GLY A 183 5.00 -0.86 -16.35
CA GLY A 183 5.60 -0.22 -17.51
C GLY A 183 5.61 1.29 -17.34
N ASP A 184 5.82 1.99 -18.44
CA ASP A 184 6.03 3.45 -18.41
C ASP A 184 4.83 4.25 -18.92
N ASP A 185 3.83 3.59 -19.52
CA ASP A 185 2.65 4.23 -20.10
C ASP A 185 1.50 4.29 -19.07
N PRO A 186 1.11 5.48 -18.58
CA PRO A 186 0.01 5.61 -17.63
C PRO A 186 -1.37 5.30 -18.22
N ALA A 187 -1.51 5.28 -19.56
CA ALA A 187 -2.76 5.00 -20.25
C ALA A 187 -2.93 3.52 -20.63
N ALA A 188 -1.90 2.69 -20.46
CA ALA A 188 -1.99 1.28 -20.78
C ALA A 188 -2.83 0.52 -19.75
N ASP A 189 -3.62 -0.47 -20.21
CA ASP A 189 -4.46 -1.31 -19.33
C ASP A 189 -3.65 -1.94 -18.18
N ARG A 190 -2.40 -2.32 -18.46
CA ARG A 190 -1.48 -2.88 -17.46
C ARG A 190 -1.15 -1.91 -16.33
N ALA A 191 -1.24 -0.59 -16.52
CA ALA A 191 -0.96 0.40 -15.48
C ALA A 191 -2.01 0.36 -14.37
N GLN A 192 -3.24 -0.09 -14.66
CA GLN A 192 -4.32 -0.28 -13.69
C GLN A 192 -4.53 0.96 -12.81
N ARG A 193 -4.69 2.11 -13.47
CA ARG A 193 -4.96 3.39 -12.82
C ARG A 193 -6.44 3.53 -12.45
N ALA A 194 -6.68 4.39 -11.48
CA ALA A 194 -8.00 4.93 -11.21
C ALA A 194 -8.40 5.91 -12.32
N LYS A 195 -9.66 6.36 -12.28
CA LYS A 195 -10.21 7.29 -13.29
C LYS A 195 -9.48 8.64 -13.36
N ASP A 196 -8.77 9.03 -12.31
CA ASP A 196 -7.95 10.24 -12.31
C ASP A 196 -6.62 10.08 -13.10
N GLY A 197 -6.26 8.86 -13.46
CA GLY A 197 -5.00 8.53 -14.13
C GLY A 197 -3.76 8.68 -13.22
N ILE A 198 -3.93 8.98 -11.94
CA ILE A 198 -2.86 9.26 -10.98
C ILE A 198 -2.71 8.09 -10.00
N HIS A 199 -3.79 7.77 -9.29
CA HIS A 199 -3.77 6.73 -8.28
C HIS A 199 -3.93 5.35 -8.91
N SER A 200 -3.48 4.30 -8.22
CA SER A 200 -3.83 2.93 -8.60
C SER A 200 -5.29 2.65 -8.25
N CYS A 201 -6.00 1.93 -9.12
CA CYS A 201 -7.28 1.35 -8.74
C CYS A 201 -7.09 0.18 -7.76
N GLN A 202 -8.18 -0.48 -7.37
CA GLN A 202 -8.11 -1.62 -6.44
C GLN A 202 -7.27 -2.77 -6.99
N GLN A 203 -7.43 -3.10 -8.28
CA GLN A 203 -6.69 -4.16 -8.98
C GLN A 203 -5.21 -3.80 -9.11
N GLY A 204 -4.92 -2.54 -9.46
CA GLY A 204 -3.55 -2.02 -9.49
C GLY A 204 -2.89 -2.13 -8.11
N SER A 205 -3.61 -1.79 -7.04
CA SER A 205 -3.12 -1.90 -5.67
C SER A 205 -2.87 -3.36 -5.26
N ALA A 206 -3.73 -4.30 -5.68
CA ALA A 206 -3.51 -5.73 -5.47
C ALA A 206 -2.27 -6.24 -6.23
N ALA A 207 -2.14 -5.87 -7.51
CA ALA A 207 -1.01 -6.27 -8.33
C ALA A 207 0.31 -5.74 -7.75
N PHE A 208 0.33 -4.49 -7.31
CA PHE A 208 1.46 -3.90 -6.60
C PHE A 208 1.79 -4.65 -5.31
N ALA A 209 0.80 -4.91 -4.47
CA ALA A 209 1.03 -5.58 -3.20
C ALA A 209 1.62 -6.98 -3.39
N ALA A 210 1.15 -7.75 -4.39
CA ALA A 210 1.71 -9.05 -4.73
C ALA A 210 3.16 -8.94 -5.23
N TRP A 211 3.42 -8.02 -6.17
CA TRP A 211 4.75 -7.77 -6.71
C TRP A 211 5.73 -7.30 -5.63
N PHE A 212 5.33 -6.33 -4.81
CA PHE A 212 6.15 -5.75 -3.76
C PHE A 212 6.44 -6.76 -2.65
N ALA A 213 5.45 -7.53 -2.22
CA ALA A 213 5.67 -8.59 -1.23
C ALA A 213 6.68 -9.63 -1.74
N LYS A 214 6.61 -10.00 -3.03
CA LYS A 214 7.60 -10.89 -3.66
C LYS A 214 9.00 -10.30 -3.64
N ARG A 215 9.18 -9.08 -4.16
CA ARG A 215 10.49 -8.40 -4.18
C ARG A 215 11.06 -8.23 -2.77
N LEU A 216 10.22 -7.86 -1.81
CA LEU A 216 10.67 -7.67 -0.44
C LEU A 216 11.00 -9.00 0.25
N GLY A 217 10.25 -10.07 -0.04
CA GLY A 217 10.55 -11.42 0.43
C GLY A 217 11.93 -11.90 -0.05
N GLU A 218 12.25 -11.67 -1.33
CA GLU A 218 13.59 -11.95 -1.90
C GLU A 218 14.71 -11.22 -1.14
N LEU A 219 14.46 -9.97 -0.70
CA LEU A 219 15.45 -9.14 0.02
C LEU A 219 15.57 -9.45 1.52
N THR A 220 14.52 -9.98 2.14
CA THR A 220 14.42 -10.09 3.61
C THR A 220 14.26 -11.52 4.12
N GLY A 221 14.01 -12.48 3.24
CA GLY A 221 13.95 -13.91 3.54
C GLY A 221 12.57 -14.43 3.98
N PHE A 222 11.53 -13.60 4.03
CA PHE A 222 10.17 -14.12 4.27
C PHE A 222 9.54 -14.67 2.98
N THR A 223 8.62 -15.61 3.13
CA THR A 223 7.83 -16.14 2.01
C THR A 223 6.55 -15.32 1.85
N PRO A 224 6.28 -14.70 0.68
CA PRO A 224 5.03 -13.99 0.44
C PRO A 224 3.82 -14.90 0.61
N ALA A 225 2.75 -14.38 1.21
CA ALA A 225 1.49 -15.10 1.30
C ALA A 225 0.83 -15.24 -0.08
N ALA A 226 0.23 -16.40 -0.34
CA ALA A 226 -0.55 -16.62 -1.56
C ALA A 226 -1.70 -15.60 -1.66
N PRO A 227 -2.04 -15.07 -2.85
CA PRO A 227 -3.12 -14.10 -3.01
C PRO A 227 -4.45 -14.51 -2.38
N ALA A 228 -4.81 -15.80 -2.42
CA ALA A 228 -6.02 -16.32 -1.81
C ALA A 228 -6.15 -16.04 -0.29
N ALA A 229 -5.03 -15.80 0.40
CA ALA A 229 -5.02 -15.50 1.83
C ALA A 229 -5.38 -14.04 2.16
N TRP A 230 -5.28 -13.10 1.20
CA TRP A 230 -5.39 -11.67 1.50
C TRP A 230 -6.11 -10.85 0.44
N ALA A 231 -6.11 -11.26 -0.84
CA ALA A 231 -6.57 -10.43 -1.96
C ALA A 231 -8.08 -10.11 -1.93
N THR A 232 -8.88 -10.90 -1.21
CA THR A 232 -10.32 -10.67 -1.00
C THR A 232 -10.65 -10.22 0.44
N GLY A 233 -9.65 -9.72 1.17
CA GLY A 233 -9.79 -9.29 2.56
C GLY A 233 -10.52 -7.96 2.72
N ARG A 234 -10.67 -7.50 3.97
CA ARG A 234 -11.38 -6.25 4.33
C ARG A 234 -10.87 -5.01 3.60
N TRP A 235 -9.59 -4.99 3.23
CA TRP A 235 -8.97 -3.87 2.51
C TRP A 235 -9.66 -3.58 1.17
N THR A 236 -10.30 -4.58 0.55
CA THR A 236 -11.04 -4.42 -0.71
C THR A 236 -12.23 -3.46 -0.60
N GLY A 237 -12.78 -3.29 0.61
CA GLY A 237 -13.86 -2.35 0.90
C GLY A 237 -13.39 -0.98 1.40
N ASP A 238 -12.08 -0.66 1.31
CA ASP A 238 -11.59 0.67 1.69
C ASP A 238 -12.28 1.75 0.84
N GLU A 239 -12.78 2.80 1.50
CA GLU A 239 -13.56 3.86 0.85
C GLU A 239 -12.81 4.56 -0.29
N ARG A 240 -11.47 4.56 -0.25
CA ARG A 240 -10.62 5.08 -1.32
C ARG A 240 -10.93 4.40 -2.65
N PHE A 241 -11.18 3.09 -2.68
CA PHE A 241 -11.46 2.36 -3.92
C PHE A 241 -12.85 2.66 -4.46
N GLY A 242 -13.83 2.92 -3.59
CA GLY A 242 -15.15 3.39 -4.02
C GLY A 242 -15.11 4.76 -4.68
N LYS A 243 -14.24 5.66 -4.20
CA LYS A 243 -14.05 7.02 -4.74
C LYS A 243 -13.22 7.03 -6.03
N LEU A 244 -12.13 6.28 -6.06
CA LEU A 244 -11.18 6.23 -7.19
C LEU A 244 -11.72 5.41 -8.38
N GLY A 245 -12.37 4.28 -8.08
CA GLY A 245 -12.81 3.31 -9.08
C GLY A 245 -11.66 2.70 -9.91
N CYS A 246 -12.01 1.80 -10.81
CA CYS A 246 -11.12 1.40 -11.90
C CYS A 246 -11.41 2.27 -13.11
N GLY A 247 -10.35 2.79 -13.72
CA GLY A 247 -10.38 3.49 -15.01
C GLY A 247 -10.12 2.52 -16.14
#